data_AF-A0A4V1RXH8-F1
#
_entry.id   AF-A0A4V1RXH8-F1
#
_cell.length_a   1.000
_cell.length_b   1.000
_cell.length_c   1.000
_cell.angle_alpha   90.00
_cell.angle_beta   90.00
_cell.angle_gamma   90.00
#
_symmetry.space_group_name_H-M   'P 1'
#
loop_
_entity.id
_entity.type
_entity.pdbx_description
1 polymer ?
#
loop_
_entity_poly.entity_id
_entity_poly.type
_entity_poly.pdbx_seq_one_letter_code
_entity_poly.pdbx_strand_id
1 'polypeptide(L)'
;MSTEYFWGPLLGEDTSLDTAAYCTDPFYAECRAYGRIKEATEERILEQEVAVLCHGFFFLKPQDQKALENDGIDLGLGLVDSKYQESTIGGLKARAIVKNLASSNSGITSESIENIQNKVLSMNKAGIYNMDIRIVNFCDGLLVDFGSSWTEPHALLAAQSSEAAEEYKLADLVMFDQMVKDEVLESCGEVKAIHSM
;
A
#
# COMPACT_ATOMS: atom_id res chain seq x y z
N MET A 1 -29.10 13.19 -5.47
CA MET A 1 -27.86 13.97 -5.37
C MET A 1 -26.79 13.12 -6.01
N SER A 2 -26.16 13.60 -7.08
CA SER A 2 -25.08 12.88 -7.74
C SER A 2 -23.99 12.61 -6.72
N THR A 3 -23.71 11.34 -6.46
CA THR A 3 -22.49 10.93 -5.78
C THR A 3 -21.36 11.22 -6.76
N GLU A 4 -20.85 12.45 -6.76
CA GLU A 4 -19.60 12.77 -7.43
C GLU A 4 -18.51 11.98 -6.72
N TYR A 5 -18.18 10.82 -7.27
CA TYR A 5 -17.05 10.05 -6.80
C TYR A 5 -15.78 10.84 -7.09
N PHE A 6 -14.84 10.86 -6.14
CA PHE A 6 -13.58 11.61 -6.24
C PHE A 6 -12.76 11.33 -7.52
N TRP A 7 -12.97 10.17 -8.14
CA TRP A 7 -12.32 9.75 -9.39
C TRP A 7 -13.04 10.21 -10.67
N GLY A 8 -14.31 10.63 -10.61
CA GLY A 8 -15.11 11.01 -11.78
C GLY A 8 -14.49 12.11 -12.63
N PRO A 9 -13.95 13.20 -12.03
CA PRO A 9 -13.25 14.25 -12.79
C PRO A 9 -11.95 13.78 -13.48
N LEU A 10 -11.33 12.69 -13.00
CA LEU A 10 -10.04 12.20 -13.51
C LEU A 10 -10.19 11.06 -14.52
N LEU A 11 -11.09 10.12 -14.27
CA LEU A 11 -11.35 8.98 -15.16
C LEU A 11 -12.48 9.25 -16.15
N GLY A 12 -13.22 10.34 -15.98
CA GLY A 12 -14.44 10.64 -16.72
C GLY A 12 -15.68 10.05 -16.05
N GLU A 13 -16.79 10.79 -16.12
CA GLU A 13 -18.07 10.42 -15.48
C GLU A 13 -18.67 9.11 -16.03
N ASP A 14 -18.30 8.74 -17.26
CA ASP A 14 -18.74 7.50 -17.91
C ASP A 14 -17.89 6.26 -17.52
N THR A 15 -16.85 6.42 -16.70
CA THR A 15 -16.02 5.30 -16.25
C THR A 15 -16.83 4.34 -15.40
N SER A 16 -16.78 3.05 -15.77
CA SER A 16 -17.47 2.01 -15.01
C SER A 16 -16.93 1.91 -13.58
N LEU A 17 -17.82 1.60 -12.63
CA LEU A 17 -17.43 1.39 -11.23
C LEU A 17 -16.33 0.34 -11.10
N ASP A 18 -16.35 -0.72 -11.92
CA ASP A 18 -15.34 -1.77 -11.89
C ASP A 18 -13.95 -1.27 -12.30
N THR A 19 -13.88 -0.37 -13.29
CA THR A 19 -12.62 0.25 -13.72
C THR A 19 -12.07 1.20 -12.65
N ALA A 20 -12.95 2.01 -12.04
CA ALA A 20 -12.57 2.89 -10.94
C ALA A 20 -12.13 2.10 -9.71
N ALA A 21 -12.86 1.04 -9.36
CA ALA A 21 -12.55 0.09 -8.29
C ALA A 21 -11.17 -0.54 -8.50
N TYR A 22 -10.91 -1.02 -9.72
CA TYR A 22 -9.64 -1.65 -10.06
C TYR A 22 -8.44 -0.75 -9.76
N CYS A 23 -8.60 0.57 -9.85
CA CYS A 23 -7.53 1.53 -9.56
C CYS A 23 -7.53 2.01 -8.10
N THR A 24 -8.69 2.17 -7.48
CA THR A 24 -8.83 2.87 -6.18
C THR A 24 -9.09 1.95 -4.99
N ASP A 25 -9.46 0.69 -5.20
CA ASP A 25 -9.68 -0.26 -4.12
C ASP A 25 -8.34 -0.71 -3.51
N PRO A 26 -8.16 -0.57 -2.17
CA PRO A 26 -6.90 -0.93 -1.53
C PRO A 26 -6.50 -2.40 -1.72
N PHE A 27 -7.47 -3.32 -1.76
CA PHE A 27 -7.17 -4.73 -1.99
C PHE A 27 -6.60 -4.97 -3.40
N TYR A 28 -7.17 -4.32 -4.41
CA TYR A 28 -6.65 -4.43 -5.78
C TYR A 28 -5.33 -3.70 -5.96
N ALA A 29 -5.14 -2.54 -5.31
CA ALA A 29 -3.85 -1.85 -5.29
C ALA A 29 -2.74 -2.77 -4.80
N GLU A 30 -2.94 -3.40 -3.65
CA GLU A 30 -1.98 -4.32 -3.06
C GLU A 30 -1.74 -5.57 -3.92
N CYS A 31 -2.80 -6.16 -4.49
CA CYS A 31 -2.66 -7.30 -5.39
C CYS A 31 -1.83 -6.96 -6.64
N ARG A 32 -2.05 -5.79 -7.25
CA ARG A 32 -1.26 -5.32 -8.41
C ARG A 32 0.20 -5.09 -8.03
N ALA A 33 0.46 -4.48 -6.87
CA ALA A 33 1.82 -4.25 -6.40
C ALA A 33 2.58 -5.58 -6.23
N TYR A 34 2.00 -6.56 -5.51
CA TYR A 34 2.65 -7.86 -5.35
C TYR A 34 2.79 -8.63 -6.66
N GLY A 35 1.80 -8.52 -7.57
CA GLY A 35 1.90 -9.07 -8.92
C GLY A 35 3.11 -8.48 -9.67
N ARG A 36 3.25 -7.16 -9.65
CA ARG A 36 4.35 -6.47 -10.33
C ARG A 36 5.71 -6.72 -9.66
N ILE A 37 5.77 -6.84 -8.33
CA ILE A 37 6.99 -7.23 -7.60
C ILE A 37 7.45 -8.60 -8.11
N LYS A 38 6.53 -9.57 -8.17
CA LYS A 38 6.85 -10.92 -8.66
C LYS A 38 7.37 -10.89 -10.09
N GLU A 39 6.67 -10.21 -11.00
CA GLU A 39 7.09 -10.05 -12.40
C GLU A 39 8.47 -9.39 -12.51
N ALA A 40 8.67 -8.25 -11.83
CA ALA A 40 9.93 -7.52 -11.87
C ALA A 40 11.09 -8.30 -11.26
N THR A 41 10.85 -9.16 -10.27
CA THR A 41 11.85 -10.09 -9.74
C THR A 41 12.19 -11.19 -10.76
N GLU A 42 11.18 -11.79 -11.41
CA GLU A 42 11.37 -12.80 -12.46
C GLU A 42 12.13 -12.22 -13.68
N GLU A 43 11.84 -10.96 -14.02
CA GLU A 43 12.49 -10.18 -15.09
C GLU A 43 13.88 -9.64 -14.70
N ARG A 44 14.30 -9.79 -13.44
CA ARG A 44 15.56 -9.23 -12.88
C ARG A 44 15.65 -7.70 -12.93
N ILE A 45 14.50 -7.01 -12.88
CA ILE A 45 14.41 -5.57 -12.67
C ILE A 45 14.55 -5.24 -11.18
N LEU A 46 13.94 -6.06 -10.32
CA LEU A 46 14.09 -6.02 -8.87
C LEU A 46 15.03 -7.13 -8.41
N GLU A 47 16.26 -6.75 -8.05
CA GLU A 47 17.28 -7.68 -7.55
C GLU A 47 17.27 -7.84 -6.01
N GLN A 48 16.53 -6.97 -5.32
CA GLN A 48 16.49 -6.89 -3.86
C GLN A 48 15.09 -7.21 -3.34
N GLU A 49 15.01 -7.79 -2.14
CA GLU A 49 13.74 -7.93 -1.43
C GLU A 49 13.28 -6.56 -0.93
N VAL A 50 12.20 -6.06 -1.54
CA VAL A 50 11.59 -4.76 -1.22
C VAL A 50 10.35 -4.89 -0.33
N ALA A 51 9.75 -6.07 -0.27
CA ALA A 51 8.49 -6.31 0.42
C ALA A 51 8.49 -7.68 1.11
N VAL A 52 7.67 -7.82 2.16
CA VAL A 52 7.40 -9.12 2.77
C VAL A 52 6.74 -10.05 1.75
N LEU A 53 7.22 -11.29 1.68
CA LEU A 53 6.71 -12.28 0.73
C LEU A 53 5.20 -12.47 0.84
N CYS A 54 4.51 -12.27 -0.28
CA CYS A 54 3.08 -12.54 -0.44
C CYS A 54 2.89 -13.90 -1.12
N HIS A 55 2.10 -14.77 -0.49
CA HIS A 55 1.73 -16.10 -1.00
C HIS A 55 0.49 -16.06 -1.91
N GLY A 56 -0.19 -14.92 -1.96
CA GLY A 56 -1.36 -14.68 -2.79
C GLY A 56 -2.57 -14.20 -1.99
N PHE A 57 -3.72 -14.26 -2.64
CA PHE A 57 -4.97 -13.72 -2.13
C PHE A 57 -6.13 -14.67 -2.38
N PHE A 58 -7.17 -14.59 -1.56
CA PHE A 58 -8.37 -15.39 -1.72
C PHE A 58 -9.59 -14.74 -1.06
N PHE A 59 -10.78 -15.18 -1.45
CA PHE A 59 -12.03 -14.82 -0.76
C PHE A 59 -12.31 -15.82 0.35
N LEU A 60 -12.62 -15.34 1.54
CA LEU A 60 -13.04 -16.19 2.64
C LEU A 60 -14.33 -16.92 2.28
N LYS A 61 -14.42 -18.21 2.65
CA LYS A 61 -15.69 -18.94 2.55
C LYS A 61 -16.64 -18.44 3.65
N PRO A 62 -17.97 -18.57 3.47
CA PRO A 62 -18.94 -18.15 4.50
C PRO A 62 -18.67 -18.76 5.88
N GLN A 63 -18.18 -20.01 5.92
CA GLN A 63 -17.81 -20.68 7.16
C GLN A 63 -16.59 -20.04 7.84
N ASP A 64 -15.61 -19.56 7.06
CA ASP A 64 -14.38 -18.96 7.58
C ASP A 64 -14.69 -17.55 8.11
N GLN A 65 -15.54 -16.79 7.40
CA GLN A 65 -16.03 -15.49 7.86
C GLN A 65 -16.74 -15.62 9.20
N LYS A 66 -17.70 -16.55 9.29
CA LYS A 66 -18.44 -16.80 10.52
C LYS A 66 -17.53 -17.24 11.67
N ALA A 67 -16.48 -18.03 11.38
CA ALA A 67 -15.52 -18.42 12.40
C ALA A 67 -14.78 -17.20 12.96
N LEU A 68 -14.25 -16.33 12.10
CA LEU A 68 -13.56 -15.11 12.52
C LEU A 68 -14.49 -14.15 13.29
N GLU A 69 -15.73 -13.97 12.82
CA GLU A 69 -16.74 -13.16 13.50
C GLU A 69 -17.08 -13.70 14.89
N ASN A 70 -17.18 -15.03 15.05
CA ASN A 70 -17.41 -15.66 16.36
C ASN A 70 -16.21 -15.45 17.32
N ASP A 71 -15.00 -15.32 16.76
CA ASP A 71 -13.79 -14.97 17.51
C ASP A 71 -13.70 -13.46 17.81
N GLY A 72 -14.74 -12.69 17.44
CA GLY A 72 -14.84 -11.25 17.71
C GLY A 72 -14.08 -10.38 16.72
N ILE A 73 -13.66 -10.92 15.57
CA ILE A 73 -12.96 -10.17 14.52
C ILE A 73 -13.99 -9.48 13.63
N ASP A 74 -13.93 -8.15 13.59
CA ASP A 74 -14.71 -7.35 12.64
C ASP A 74 -14.06 -7.40 11.25
N LEU A 75 -14.77 -7.95 10.28
CA LEU A 75 -14.32 -8.05 8.88
C LEU A 75 -14.60 -6.79 8.07
N GLY A 76 -15.23 -5.76 8.65
CA GLY A 76 -15.48 -4.48 8.01
C GLY A 76 -16.45 -4.54 6.83
N LEU A 77 -17.22 -5.62 6.69
CA LEU A 77 -18.11 -5.83 5.54
C LEU A 77 -19.20 -4.76 5.40
N GLY A 78 -19.59 -4.14 6.52
CA GLY A 78 -20.56 -3.04 6.55
C GLY A 78 -20.01 -1.64 6.26
N LEU A 79 -18.69 -1.48 6.10
CA LEU A 79 -18.05 -0.18 5.87
C LEU A 79 -18.06 0.26 4.41
N VAL A 80 -18.32 -0.66 3.49
CA VAL A 80 -18.31 -0.39 2.04
C VAL A 80 -19.72 -0.46 1.49
N ASP A 81 -20.02 0.36 0.48
CA ASP A 81 -21.31 0.35 -0.18
C ASP A 81 -21.66 -1.04 -0.75
N SER A 82 -22.83 -1.54 -0.36
CA SER A 82 -23.31 -2.87 -0.76
C SER A 82 -23.42 -3.05 -2.28
N LYS A 83 -23.83 -2.01 -3.03
CA LYS A 83 -23.96 -2.11 -4.49
C LYS A 83 -22.60 -2.18 -5.17
N TYR A 84 -21.63 -1.44 -4.65
CA TYR A 84 -20.23 -1.55 -5.07
C TYR A 84 -19.68 -2.95 -4.78
N GLN A 85 -19.82 -3.46 -3.55
CA GLN A 85 -19.31 -4.79 -3.22
C GLN A 85 -19.94 -5.87 -4.12
N GLU A 86 -21.27 -5.81 -4.34
CA GLU A 86 -21.97 -6.74 -5.22
C GLU A 86 -21.51 -6.67 -6.68
N SER A 87 -21.04 -5.52 -7.17
CA SER A 87 -20.51 -5.39 -8.54
C SER A 87 -19.09 -5.95 -8.68
N THR A 88 -18.31 -6.00 -7.60
CA THR A 88 -16.92 -6.46 -7.65
C THR A 88 -16.79 -7.98 -7.72
N ILE A 89 -15.67 -8.44 -8.29
CA ILE A 89 -15.28 -9.86 -8.26
C ILE A 89 -15.13 -10.29 -6.79
N GLY A 90 -15.93 -11.26 -6.37
CA GLY A 90 -15.98 -11.75 -4.98
C GLY A 90 -17.23 -11.34 -4.23
N GLY A 91 -17.94 -10.31 -4.67
CA GLY A 91 -19.18 -9.84 -4.05
C GLY A 91 -18.97 -9.36 -2.61
N LEU A 92 -19.91 -9.70 -1.74
CA LEU A 92 -19.89 -9.39 -0.31
C LEU A 92 -18.88 -10.22 0.51
N LYS A 93 -18.00 -10.99 -0.13
CA LYS A 93 -17.08 -11.87 0.61
C LYS A 93 -15.89 -11.07 1.13
N ALA A 94 -15.55 -11.29 2.39
CA ALA A 94 -14.28 -10.82 2.94
C ALA A 94 -13.11 -11.33 2.10
N ARG A 95 -12.16 -10.42 1.86
CA ARG A 95 -10.99 -10.60 1.00
C ARG A 95 -9.77 -10.77 1.90
N ALA A 96 -8.91 -11.71 1.56
CA ALA A 96 -7.73 -12.04 2.35
C ALA A 96 -6.47 -12.03 1.49
N ILE A 97 -5.38 -11.54 2.08
CA ILE A 97 -4.03 -11.58 1.51
C ILE A 97 -3.15 -12.36 2.49
N VAL A 98 -2.38 -13.32 1.98
CA VAL A 98 -1.52 -14.20 2.79
C VAL A 98 -0.08 -13.78 2.62
N LYS A 99 0.59 -13.45 3.72
CA LYS A 99 1.99 -13.01 3.73
C LYS A 99 2.81 -13.80 4.74
N ASN A 100 4.13 -13.73 4.61
CA ASN A 100 5.01 -14.12 5.70
C ASN A 100 4.71 -13.29 6.95
N LEU A 101 4.75 -13.95 8.11
CA LEU A 101 4.71 -13.27 9.39
C LEU A 101 6.07 -12.62 9.65
N ALA A 102 6.15 -11.30 9.50
CA ALA A 102 7.35 -10.52 9.79
C ALA A 102 7.39 -10.08 11.26
N SER A 103 8.55 -9.60 11.72
CA SER A 103 8.66 -9.03 13.07
C SER A 103 7.98 -7.66 13.16
N SER A 104 7.70 -7.19 14.37
CA SER A 104 7.18 -5.83 14.60
C SER A 104 8.27 -4.76 14.55
N ASN A 105 9.53 -5.12 14.33
CA ASN A 105 10.62 -4.16 14.20
C ASN A 105 10.60 -3.56 12.80
N SER A 106 10.63 -2.24 12.67
CA SER A 106 10.66 -1.60 11.34
C SER A 106 11.91 -1.95 10.54
N GLY A 107 13.01 -2.27 11.21
CA GLY A 107 14.33 -2.45 10.59
C GLY A 107 14.97 -1.15 10.08
N ILE A 108 14.35 0.01 10.35
CA ILE A 108 14.90 1.32 10.00
C ILE A 108 15.86 1.76 11.09
N THR A 109 17.13 1.92 10.71
CA THR A 109 18.25 2.32 11.56
C THR A 109 19.19 3.21 10.78
N SER A 110 20.09 3.94 11.44
CA SER A 110 21.10 4.75 10.76
C SER A 110 21.96 3.96 9.77
N GLU A 111 22.17 2.67 10.02
CA GLU A 111 22.94 1.78 9.14
C GLU A 111 22.13 1.24 7.96
N SER A 112 20.81 1.13 8.08
CA SER A 112 19.94 0.55 7.05
C SER A 112 19.26 1.59 6.13
N ILE A 113 19.27 2.88 6.49
CA ILE A 113 18.59 3.95 5.74
C ILE A 113 18.96 3.95 4.25
N GLU A 114 20.26 3.95 3.92
CA GLU A 114 20.70 4.01 2.52
C GLU A 114 20.23 2.78 1.74
N ASN A 115 20.29 1.60 2.36
CA ASN A 115 19.81 0.36 1.75
C ASN A 115 18.29 0.40 1.51
N ILE A 116 17.51 0.85 2.49
CA ILE A 116 16.04 0.94 2.36
C ILE A 116 15.64 2.01 1.33
N GLN A 117 16.32 3.15 1.29
CA GLN A 117 16.09 4.17 0.26
C GLN A 117 16.33 3.60 -1.14
N ASN A 118 17.41 2.82 -1.32
CA ASN A 118 17.69 2.13 -2.58
C ASN A 118 16.61 1.11 -2.96
N LYS A 119 16.02 0.42 -1.97
CA LYS A 119 14.86 -0.46 -2.21
C LYS A 119 13.64 0.32 -2.69
N VAL A 120 13.29 1.43 -2.05
CA VAL A 120 12.19 2.32 -2.49
C VAL A 120 12.46 2.83 -3.91
N LEU A 121 13.67 3.29 -4.20
CA LEU A 121 14.05 3.71 -5.55
C LEU A 121 13.93 2.59 -6.58
N SER A 122 14.34 1.36 -6.24
CA SER A 122 14.25 0.20 -7.14
C SER A 122 12.80 -0.17 -7.45
N MET A 123 11.91 -0.02 -6.47
CA MET A 123 10.48 -0.24 -6.61
C MET A 123 9.84 0.80 -7.54
N ASN A 124 10.18 2.09 -7.38
CA ASN A 124 9.73 3.14 -8.30
C ASN A 124 10.20 2.89 -9.73
N LYS A 125 11.45 2.43 -9.91
CA LYS A 125 11.98 2.02 -11.23
C LYS A 125 11.23 0.83 -11.84
N ALA A 126 10.66 -0.04 -11.01
CA ALA A 126 9.81 -1.15 -11.47
C ALA A 126 8.37 -0.72 -11.80
N GLY A 127 8.03 0.57 -11.63
CA GLY A 127 6.71 1.13 -11.87
C GLY A 127 5.73 0.89 -10.72
N ILE A 128 6.25 0.68 -9.50
CA ILE A 128 5.45 0.55 -8.28
C ILE A 128 5.73 1.77 -7.41
N TYR A 129 4.69 2.55 -7.13
CA TYR A 129 4.75 3.70 -6.22
C TYR A 129 3.85 3.38 -5.03
N ASN A 130 4.40 3.24 -3.84
CA ASN A 130 3.69 2.79 -2.64
C ASN A 130 2.66 3.83 -2.16
N MET A 131 2.96 5.12 -2.31
CA MET A 131 2.14 6.26 -1.92
C MET A 131 1.86 6.38 -0.41
N ASP A 132 2.47 5.52 0.42
CA ASP A 132 2.27 5.51 1.87
C ASP A 132 3.54 5.08 2.64
N ILE A 133 4.69 5.68 2.28
CA ILE A 133 5.96 5.39 2.93
C ILE A 133 5.97 5.99 4.35
N ARG A 134 5.80 5.15 5.36
CA ARG A 134 5.82 5.49 6.80
C ARG A 134 6.44 4.36 7.61
N ILE A 135 7.06 4.67 8.76
CA ILE A 135 7.80 3.68 9.54
C ILE A 135 6.96 2.47 9.95
N VAL A 136 5.67 2.69 10.24
CA VAL A 136 4.71 1.65 10.65
C VAL A 136 4.40 0.65 9.53
N ASN A 137 4.69 0.99 8.28
CA ASN A 137 4.50 0.14 7.11
C ASN A 137 5.75 -0.66 6.76
N PHE A 138 6.81 -0.58 7.57
CA PHE A 138 8.00 -1.40 7.46
C PHE A 138 8.05 -2.49 8.53
N CYS A 139 8.48 -3.67 8.13
CA CYS A 139 8.89 -4.76 9.00
C CYS A 139 10.22 -5.31 8.51
N ASP A 140 11.24 -5.36 9.37
CA ASP A 140 12.58 -5.86 9.07
C ASP A 140 13.22 -5.19 7.82
N GLY A 141 12.91 -3.91 7.59
CA GLY A 141 13.40 -3.14 6.43
C GLY A 141 12.72 -3.51 5.11
N LEU A 142 11.55 -4.14 5.16
CA LEU A 142 10.69 -4.50 4.04
C LEU A 142 9.32 -3.83 4.18
N LEU A 143 8.73 -3.40 3.06
CA LEU A 143 7.36 -2.88 3.06
C LEU A 143 6.33 -4.01 3.27
N VAL A 144 5.29 -3.71 4.05
CA VAL A 144 4.19 -4.66 4.31
C VAL A 144 2.84 -4.19 3.80
N ASP A 145 2.62 -2.89 3.61
CA ASP A 145 1.33 -2.33 3.19
C ASP A 145 1.47 -1.71 1.80
N PHE A 146 0.62 -2.15 0.86
CA PHE A 146 0.53 -1.62 -0.50
C PHE A 146 -0.90 -1.21 -0.86
N GLY A 147 -1.79 -1.04 0.13
CA GLY A 147 -3.18 -0.66 -0.08
C GLY A 147 -3.33 0.72 -0.75
N SER A 148 -2.32 1.58 -0.64
CA SER A 148 -2.30 2.90 -1.29
C SER A 148 -1.57 2.92 -2.63
N SER A 149 -0.98 1.79 -3.04
CA SER A 149 0.00 1.77 -4.12
C SER A 149 -0.59 2.02 -5.51
N TRP A 150 0.16 2.77 -6.31
CA TRP A 150 -0.08 2.99 -7.71
C TRP A 150 0.93 2.16 -8.49
N THR A 151 0.43 1.21 -9.29
CA THR A 151 1.27 0.28 -10.05
C THR A 151 1.00 0.47 -11.53
N GLU A 152 2.04 0.72 -12.33
CA GLU A 152 1.89 0.89 -13.76
C GLU A 152 1.50 -0.43 -14.46
N PRO A 153 0.54 -0.41 -15.39
CA PRO A 153 -0.26 0.75 -15.81
C PRO A 153 -1.32 1.15 -14.77
N HIS A 154 -1.40 2.45 -14.46
CA HIS A 154 -2.37 3.00 -13.50
C HIS A 154 -3.21 4.11 -14.14
N ALA A 155 -4.55 3.94 -14.19
CA ALA A 155 -5.41 4.86 -14.95
C ALA A 155 -5.40 6.29 -14.41
N LEU A 156 -5.40 6.46 -13.08
CA LEU A 156 -5.35 7.79 -12.46
C LEU A 156 -4.02 8.49 -12.68
N LEU A 157 -2.92 7.72 -12.79
CA LEU A 157 -1.60 8.27 -13.09
C LEU A 157 -1.52 8.67 -14.57
N ALA A 158 -2.05 7.83 -15.46
CA ALA A 158 -2.10 8.09 -16.89
C ALA A 158 -3.00 9.29 -17.27
N ALA A 159 -3.99 9.62 -16.43
CA ALA A 159 -4.85 10.79 -16.60
C ALA A 159 -4.18 12.11 -16.18
N GLN A 160 -3.04 12.08 -15.48
CA GLN A 160 -2.35 13.29 -15.04
C GLN A 160 -1.61 13.99 -16.19
N SER A 161 -1.27 15.27 -15.98
CA SER A 161 -0.23 15.91 -16.78
C SER A 161 1.12 15.22 -16.53
N SER A 162 2.06 15.38 -17.46
CA SER A 162 3.41 14.82 -17.30
C SER A 162 4.12 15.33 -16.04
N GLU A 163 3.88 16.59 -15.68
CA GLU A 163 4.47 17.23 -14.49
C GLU A 163 3.88 16.63 -13.21
N ALA A 164 2.55 16.55 -13.11
CA ALA A 164 1.87 15.98 -11.95
C ALA A 164 2.16 14.48 -11.81
N ALA A 165 2.22 13.74 -12.91
CA ALA A 165 2.62 12.33 -12.88
C ALA A 165 4.01 12.16 -12.27
N GLU A 166 4.98 12.99 -12.67
CA GLU A 166 6.34 12.93 -12.13
C GLU A 166 6.39 13.23 -10.62
N GLU A 167 5.58 14.18 -10.15
CA GLU A 167 5.44 14.45 -8.70
C GLU A 167 4.97 13.20 -7.93
N TYR A 168 3.96 12.49 -8.44
CA TYR A 168 3.51 11.22 -7.83
C TYR A 168 4.61 10.16 -7.85
N LYS A 169 5.40 10.06 -8.93
CA LYS A 169 6.51 9.09 -9.05
C LYS A 169 7.66 9.36 -8.07
N LEU A 170 7.84 10.62 -7.68
CA LEU A 170 8.86 11.05 -6.73
C LEU A 170 8.37 11.09 -5.27
N ALA A 171 7.06 11.03 -5.05
CA ALA A 171 6.44 11.19 -3.73
C ALA A 171 7.02 10.22 -2.68
N ASP A 172 7.23 8.96 -3.05
CA ASP A 172 7.76 7.94 -2.12
C ASP A 172 9.13 8.31 -1.54
N LEU A 173 10.02 8.89 -2.35
CA LEU A 173 11.34 9.31 -1.89
C LEU A 173 11.25 10.53 -0.95
N VAL A 174 10.34 11.45 -1.25
CA VAL A 174 10.05 12.60 -0.38
C VAL A 174 9.48 12.13 0.96
N MET A 175 8.53 11.18 0.94
CA MET A 175 7.97 10.57 2.14
C MET A 175 9.02 9.81 2.94
N PHE A 176 9.92 9.08 2.28
CA PHE A 176 11.04 8.39 2.94
C PHE A 176 11.98 9.37 3.64
N ASP A 177 12.40 10.44 2.96
CA ASP A 177 13.27 11.46 3.53
C ASP A 177 12.63 12.17 4.73
N GLN A 178 11.32 12.41 4.67
CA GLN A 178 10.57 13.01 5.77
C GLN A 178 10.49 12.06 6.97
N MET A 179 10.12 10.80 6.74
CA MET A 179 10.09 9.76 7.77
C MET A 179 11.45 9.64 8.48
N VAL A 180 12.56 9.60 7.74
CA VAL A 180 13.91 9.52 8.34
C VAL A 180 14.21 10.73 9.20
N LYS A 181 13.84 11.95 8.76
CA LYS A 181 14.06 13.17 9.56
C LYS A 181 13.29 13.12 10.87
N ASP A 182 12.04 12.69 10.82
CA ASP A 182 11.19 12.63 12.02
C ASP A 182 11.74 11.63 13.05
N GLU A 183 12.21 10.46 12.61
CA GLU A 183 12.85 9.45 13.48
C GLU A 183 14.21 9.91 14.05
N VAL A 184 15.01 10.62 13.25
CA VAL A 184 16.27 11.21 13.74
C VAL A 184 15.99 12.28 14.80
N LEU A 185 14.95 13.10 14.62
CA LEU A 185 14.54 14.09 15.61
C LEU A 185 14.04 13.43 16.90
N GLU A 186 13.29 12.32 16.81
CA GLU A 186 12.85 11.56 18.00
C GLU A 186 14.02 10.89 18.73
N SER A 187 14.97 10.27 17.99
CA SER A 187 16.15 9.65 18.59
C SER A 187 17.17 10.63 19.16
N CYS A 188 17.26 11.85 18.62
CA CYS A 188 18.04 12.95 19.21
C CYS A 188 17.30 13.66 20.36
N GLY A 189 16.00 13.37 20.51
CA GLY A 189 15.07 13.96 21.45
C GLY A 189 15.01 13.25 22.81
N GLU A 190 16.08 12.64 23.31
CA GLU A 190 16.22 12.39 24.77
C GLU A 190 16.28 13.75 25.50
N VAL A 191 15.14 14.42 25.62
CA VAL A 191 14.94 15.46 26.60
C VAL A 191 14.75 14.75 27.92
N LYS A 192 15.86 14.46 28.60
CA LYS A 192 15.82 14.30 30.06
C LYS A 192 15.14 15.55 30.59
N ALA A 193 13.98 15.36 31.19
CA ALA A 193 13.37 16.36 32.04
C ALA A 193 14.35 16.65 33.19
N ILE A 194 15.25 17.61 32.96
CA ILE A 194 15.93 18.31 34.04
C ILE A 194 14.87 19.26 34.58
N HIS A 195 14.10 18.80 35.54
CA HIS A 195 13.83 19.58 36.74
C HIS A 195 13.38 18.63 37.84
N SER A 196 14.33 18.34 38.73
CA SER A 196 14.05 18.14 40.14
C SER A 196 13.43 19.42 40.71
N MET A 197 12.18 19.33 41.15
CA MET A 197 11.72 19.65 42.52
C MET A 197 10.24 19.35 42.63
#